data_AF-A0A0C9YNR2-F1
#
_entry.id   AF-A0A0C9YNR2-F1
#
_cell.length_a   1.000
_cell.length_b   1.000
_cell.length_c   1.000
_cell.angle_alpha   90.00
_cell.angle_beta   90.00
_cell.angle_gamma   90.00
#
_symmetry.space_group_name_H-M   'P 1'
#
loop_
_entity.id
_entity.type
_entity.pdbx_description
1 polymer ?
#
loop_
_entity_poly.entity_id
_entity_poly.type
_entity_poly.pdbx_seq_one_letter_code
_entity_poly.pdbx_strand_id
1 'polypeptide(L)'
;MEIGDTDGLGFGSDSGLDYSDGDQGTVGLPPLDEDDDGELNDAPPVYSKYFQPFMHSQPRCHRRHDTRPRAQHNRHAHQAWQAQLPTLVHRYLAWKHNGPEELAGDHIFHVDVIGVFQYERHVNVIQKADESANAALLHVGLLGCSPSQPRIAIRLECLELYHQIQCRQSLFSLQAMMKVLCALQNVSGLRLYED
;
A
#
# COMPACT_ATOMS: atom_id res chain seq x y z
N MET A 1 -40.09 29.24 -43.52
CA MET A 1 -39.87 28.14 -42.57
C MET A 1 -38.46 28.31 -42.06
N GLU A 2 -38.33 28.99 -40.92
CA GLU A 2 -38.09 28.42 -39.57
C GLU A 2 -36.59 28.07 -39.43
N ILE A 3 -35.77 28.97 -38.88
CA ILE A 3 -35.46 29.19 -37.44
C ILE A 3 -35.08 27.90 -36.72
N GLY A 4 -33.85 27.87 -36.20
CA GLY A 4 -33.34 26.87 -35.28
C GLY A 4 -31.93 27.25 -34.81
N ASP A 5 -31.86 28.16 -33.85
CA ASP A 5 -30.67 28.47 -33.05
C ASP A 5 -30.22 27.26 -32.24
N THR A 6 -28.90 27.06 -32.11
CA THR A 6 -28.30 26.36 -30.96
C THR A 6 -27.00 27.03 -30.56
N ASP A 7 -27.04 27.57 -29.34
CA ASP A 7 -25.97 28.21 -28.58
C ASP A 7 -24.90 27.24 -28.05
N GLY A 8 -23.73 27.82 -27.74
CA GLY A 8 -22.85 27.43 -26.62
C GLY A 8 -21.96 26.20 -26.85
N LEU A 9 -20.70 26.13 -26.41
CA LEU A 9 -20.01 26.81 -25.32
C LEU A 9 -18.51 26.85 -25.63
N GLY A 10 -17.90 28.04 -25.53
CA GLY A 10 -16.47 28.23 -25.51
C GLY A 10 -15.91 27.94 -24.12
N PHE A 11 -14.89 27.07 -24.05
CA PHE A 11 -14.04 26.92 -22.87
C PHE A 11 -12.99 28.04 -22.88
N GLY A 12 -13.23 29.08 -22.07
CA GLY A 12 -12.26 30.11 -21.73
C GLY A 12 -11.96 30.04 -20.24
N SER A 13 -10.75 29.65 -19.90
CA SER A 13 -10.16 29.79 -18.57
C SER A 13 -10.03 31.28 -18.21
N ASP A 14 -10.45 31.68 -17.00
CA ASP A 14 -9.63 32.61 -16.23
C ASP A 14 -9.86 32.49 -14.73
N SER A 15 -8.73 32.50 -14.04
CA SER A 15 -8.53 32.40 -12.60
C SER A 15 -8.83 33.73 -11.91
N GLY A 16 -9.77 33.72 -10.97
CA GLY A 16 -10.01 34.85 -10.07
C GLY A 16 -10.41 34.36 -8.69
N LEU A 17 -9.43 34.27 -7.77
CA LEU A 17 -9.70 34.20 -6.34
C LEU A 17 -9.00 35.38 -5.68
N ASP A 18 -9.79 36.43 -5.53
CA ASP A 18 -9.56 37.59 -4.67
C ASP A 18 -9.74 37.16 -3.21
N TYR A 19 -8.72 37.35 -2.40
CA TYR A 19 -8.78 37.21 -0.94
C TYR A 19 -8.61 38.60 -0.36
N SER A 20 -9.71 39.21 0.09
CA SER A 20 -9.63 40.24 1.12
C SER A 20 -10.96 40.51 1.83
N ASP A 21 -10.81 40.87 3.10
CA ASP A 21 -11.78 41.43 4.05
C ASP A 21 -12.79 40.45 4.67
N GLY A 22 -13.08 40.42 5.96
CA GLY A 22 -12.77 41.33 7.06
C GLY A 22 -13.76 41.02 8.19
N ASP A 23 -13.22 40.75 9.38
CA ASP A 23 -13.76 40.88 10.74
C ASP A 23 -15.29 40.92 10.97
N GLN A 24 -15.79 40.05 11.88
CA GLN A 24 -16.39 40.49 13.15
C GLN A 24 -16.86 39.33 14.05
N GLY A 25 -16.36 39.35 15.29
CA GLY A 25 -17.21 39.18 16.48
C GLY A 25 -17.17 37.84 17.22
N THR A 26 -16.17 37.63 18.07
CA THR A 26 -16.35 36.78 19.28
C THR A 26 -15.92 37.53 20.53
N VAL A 27 -16.95 38.08 21.18
CA VAL A 27 -17.12 38.48 22.59
C VAL A 27 -15.95 38.18 23.52
N GLY A 28 -15.46 39.23 24.18
CA GLY A 28 -14.36 39.20 25.13
C GLY A 28 -14.61 38.36 26.38
N LEU A 29 -13.54 37.69 26.82
CA LEU A 29 -13.41 37.13 28.15
C LEU A 29 -12.61 38.14 29.01
N PRO A 30 -13.13 38.61 30.15
CA PRO A 30 -12.32 39.29 31.14
C PRO A 30 -11.51 38.26 31.95
N PRO A 31 -10.33 38.63 32.49
CA PRO A 31 -9.55 37.77 33.36
C PRO A 31 -10.16 37.75 34.77
N LEU A 32 -10.24 36.58 35.39
CA LEU A 32 -10.50 36.44 36.81
C LEU A 32 -9.46 35.49 37.40
N ASP A 33 -8.50 36.10 38.08
CA ASP A 33 -7.79 35.51 39.21
C ASP A 33 -8.81 35.31 40.35
N GLU A 34 -8.72 34.21 41.08
CA GLU A 34 -8.78 34.13 42.56
C GLU A 34 -8.85 32.66 43.00
N ASP A 35 -7.85 32.28 43.81
CA ASP A 35 -7.79 31.07 44.61
C ASP A 35 -9.00 31.00 45.56
N ASP A 36 -9.70 29.87 45.60
CA ASP A 36 -10.71 29.59 46.63
C ASP A 36 -10.57 28.13 47.11
N ASP A 37 -10.15 28.03 48.36
CA ASP A 37 -9.85 26.84 49.15
C ASP A 37 -11.13 26.10 49.58
N GLY A 38 -11.57 25.17 48.75
CA GLY A 38 -12.65 24.23 49.07
C GLY A 38 -12.16 22.94 49.76
N GLU A 39 -12.06 22.98 51.08
CA GLU A 39 -11.91 21.84 51.99
C GLU A 39 -12.98 20.76 51.73
N LEU A 40 -12.59 19.56 51.26
CA LEU A 40 -13.52 18.44 51.01
C LEU A 40 -13.11 17.17 51.76
N ASN A 41 -13.58 17.14 53.01
CA ASN A 41 -14.15 15.99 53.74
C ASN A 41 -13.36 14.67 53.83
N ASP A 42 -12.86 14.44 55.05
CA ASP A 42 -12.61 13.14 55.67
C ASP A 42 -13.89 12.27 55.70
N ALA A 43 -13.96 11.24 54.85
CA ALA A 43 -14.77 10.05 55.10
C ALA A 43 -14.21 8.83 54.33
N PRO A 44 -13.86 7.71 55.00
CA PRO A 44 -13.29 6.54 54.33
C PRO A 44 -14.37 5.62 53.77
N PRO A 45 -14.32 5.19 52.50
CA PRO A 45 -15.21 4.15 52.01
C PRO A 45 -14.72 2.78 52.47
N VAL A 46 -15.56 2.17 53.30
CA VAL A 46 -15.51 0.79 53.77
C VAL A 46 -15.60 -0.18 52.57
N TYR A 47 -14.59 -1.05 52.46
CA TYR A 47 -14.60 -2.37 51.81
C TYR A 47 -14.70 -2.47 50.27
N SER A 48 -13.54 -2.59 49.62
CA SER A 48 -13.36 -3.50 48.48
C SER A 48 -12.08 -4.31 48.71
N LYS A 49 -12.23 -5.50 49.29
CA LYS A 49 -11.13 -6.36 49.77
C LYS A 49 -10.52 -7.24 48.67
N TYR A 50 -10.71 -6.91 47.40
CA TYR A 50 -10.21 -7.71 46.26
C TYR A 50 -9.37 -6.94 45.24
N PHE A 51 -9.02 -5.67 45.50
CA PHE A 51 -8.08 -4.94 44.64
C PHE A 51 -6.69 -4.97 45.27
N GLN A 52 -5.91 -6.02 44.98
CA GLN A 52 -4.47 -6.00 45.25
C GLN A 52 -3.79 -5.05 44.24
N PRO A 53 -3.08 -4.00 44.68
CA PRO A 53 -2.24 -3.22 43.79
C PRO A 53 -0.95 -4.01 43.55
N PHE A 54 -0.87 -4.75 42.46
CA PHE A 54 0.40 -5.24 41.93
C PHE A 54 1.15 -4.07 41.26
N MET A 55 1.54 -3.07 42.05
CA MET A 55 2.46 -2.01 41.63
C MET A 55 3.89 -2.55 41.66
N HIS A 56 4.17 -3.50 40.78
CA HIS A 56 5.49 -3.65 40.17
C HIS A 56 5.34 -3.23 38.71
N SER A 57 5.12 -1.94 38.50
CA SER A 57 5.31 -1.29 37.21
C SER A 57 6.82 -1.33 36.91
N GLN A 58 7.30 -2.49 36.47
CA GLN A 58 8.56 -2.54 35.74
C GLN A 58 8.39 -1.59 34.56
N PRO A 59 9.22 -0.56 34.40
CA PRO A 59 9.21 0.21 33.17
C PRO A 59 9.51 -0.80 32.06
N ARG A 60 8.48 -1.15 31.28
CA ARG A 60 8.69 -1.86 30.03
C ARG A 60 9.55 -0.94 29.21
N CYS A 61 10.85 -1.23 29.18
CA CYS A 61 11.75 -0.63 28.25
C CYS A 61 11.26 -1.06 26.87
N HIS A 62 10.39 -0.25 26.27
CA HIS A 62 10.14 -0.32 24.84
C HIS A 62 11.48 -0.01 24.20
N ARG A 63 12.25 -1.07 23.94
CA ARG A 63 13.49 -1.03 23.20
C ARG A 63 13.12 -0.38 21.89
N ARG A 64 13.50 0.90 21.71
CA ARG A 64 13.31 1.62 20.46
C ARG A 64 14.00 0.78 19.41
N HIS A 65 13.21 0.04 18.63
CA HIS A 65 13.74 -0.74 17.55
C HIS A 65 14.32 0.26 16.57
N ASP A 66 15.62 0.18 16.32
CA ASP A 66 16.25 1.07 15.36
C ASP A 66 15.56 0.83 14.00
N THR A 67 14.81 1.83 13.54
CA THR A 67 14.07 1.81 12.28
C THR A 67 14.94 2.27 11.11
N ARG A 68 16.11 2.86 11.38
CA ARG A 68 17.08 3.30 10.38
C ARG A 68 17.46 2.20 9.40
N PRO A 69 17.75 0.95 9.82
CA PRO A 69 18.01 -0.13 8.87
C PRO A 69 16.79 -0.39 7.99
N ARG A 70 15.57 -0.51 8.52
CA ARG A 70 14.38 -0.77 7.69
C ARG A 70 14.09 0.37 6.71
N ALA A 71 14.19 1.62 7.17
CA ALA A 71 14.02 2.79 6.33
C ALA A 71 15.08 2.85 5.22
N GLN A 72 16.33 2.48 5.52
CA GLN A 72 17.40 2.39 4.53
C GLN A 72 17.14 1.28 3.51
N HIS A 73 16.76 0.08 3.94
CA HIS A 73 16.42 -1.03 3.03
C HIS A 73 15.25 -0.66 2.11
N ASN A 74 14.19 -0.05 2.65
CA ASN A 74 13.05 0.41 1.84
C ASN A 74 13.47 1.49 0.83
N ARG A 75 14.35 2.41 1.22
CA ARG A 75 14.89 3.43 0.30
C ARG A 75 15.69 2.81 -0.83
N HIS A 76 16.58 1.87 -0.53
CA HIS A 76 17.34 1.14 -1.54
C HIS A 76 16.44 0.34 -2.49
N ALA A 77 15.45 -0.36 -1.95
CA ALA A 77 14.47 -1.08 -2.76
C ALA A 77 13.66 -0.13 -3.66
N HIS A 78 13.23 1.01 -3.12
CA HIS A 78 12.52 2.01 -3.90
C HIS A 78 13.39 2.57 -5.03
N GLN A 79 14.64 2.93 -4.75
CA GLN A 79 15.58 3.43 -5.76
C GLN A 79 15.85 2.37 -6.85
N ALA A 80 16.01 1.11 -6.47
CA ALA A 80 16.19 0.00 -7.42
C ALA A 80 14.95 -0.18 -8.32
N TRP A 81 13.74 -0.09 -7.76
CA TRP A 81 12.50 -0.10 -8.54
C TRP A 81 12.41 1.09 -9.49
N GLN A 82 12.68 2.31 -9.01
CA GLN A 82 12.64 3.53 -9.82
C GLN A 82 13.59 3.45 -11.01
N ALA A 83 14.81 2.92 -10.82
CA ALA A 83 15.79 2.77 -11.89
C ALA A 83 15.33 1.79 -12.99
N GLN A 84 14.57 0.75 -12.64
CA GLN A 84 14.09 -0.26 -13.59
C GLN A 84 12.73 0.07 -14.21
N LEU A 85 11.94 0.94 -13.57
CA LEU A 85 10.55 1.20 -13.91
C LEU A 85 10.33 1.56 -15.40
N PRO A 86 11.13 2.44 -16.05
CA PRO A 86 10.94 2.76 -17.46
C PRO A 86 11.07 1.52 -18.37
N THR A 87 12.06 0.68 -18.10
CA THR A 87 12.28 -0.58 -18.83
C THR A 87 11.13 -1.55 -18.61
N LEU A 88 10.66 -1.69 -17.36
CA LEU A 88 9.56 -2.58 -17.02
C LEU A 88 8.25 -2.15 -17.69
N VAL A 89 7.95 -0.85 -17.73
CA VAL A 89 6.76 -0.34 -18.43
C VAL A 89 6.83 -0.65 -19.92
N HIS A 90 7.98 -0.40 -20.55
CA HIS A 90 8.16 -0.72 -21.97
C HIS A 90 7.96 -2.22 -22.25
N ARG A 91 8.54 -3.09 -21.42
CA ARG A 91 8.38 -4.54 -21.53
C ARG A 91 6.94 -5.00 -21.28
N TYR A 92 6.26 -4.43 -20.29
CA TYR A 92 4.86 -4.70 -20.02
C TYR A 92 3.97 -4.35 -21.22
N LEU A 93 4.18 -3.18 -21.84
CA LEU A 93 3.42 -2.79 -23.03
C LEU A 93 3.70 -3.73 -24.20
N ALA A 94 4.96 -4.13 -24.42
CA ALA A 94 5.31 -5.11 -25.45
C ALA A 94 4.61 -6.46 -25.22
N TRP A 95 4.63 -6.97 -23.99
CA TRP A 95 3.90 -8.18 -23.60
C TRP A 95 2.39 -8.03 -23.80
N LYS A 96 1.81 -6.88 -23.45
CA LYS A 96 0.37 -6.63 -23.59
C LYS A 96 -0.10 -6.65 -25.05
N HIS A 97 0.75 -6.22 -25.97
CA HIS A 97 0.44 -6.20 -27.40
C HIS A 97 0.74 -7.51 -28.12
N ASN A 98 1.82 -8.19 -27.74
CA ASN A 98 2.34 -9.34 -28.50
C ASN A 98 2.14 -10.69 -27.77
N GLY A 99 1.76 -10.68 -26.50
CA GLY A 99 1.69 -11.86 -25.65
C GLY A 99 3.07 -12.27 -25.09
N PRO A 100 3.16 -13.48 -24.50
CA PRO A 100 4.41 -14.00 -23.96
C PRO A 100 5.42 -14.27 -25.08
N GLU A 101 6.67 -13.84 -24.88
CA GLU A 101 7.78 -14.00 -25.81
C GLU A 101 8.65 -15.19 -25.39
N GLU A 102 8.97 -16.09 -26.33
CA GLU A 102 9.95 -17.15 -26.10
C GLU A 102 11.37 -16.57 -26.12
N LEU A 103 12.07 -16.67 -25.00
CA LEU A 103 13.44 -16.18 -24.87
C LEU A 103 14.45 -17.31 -25.06
N ALA A 104 15.45 -17.06 -25.90
CA ALA A 104 16.75 -17.70 -25.81
C ALA A 104 17.67 -16.80 -24.98
N GLY A 105 18.29 -17.35 -23.92
CA GLY A 105 19.15 -16.61 -23.01
C GLY A 105 20.11 -17.52 -22.27
N ASP A 106 21.08 -16.91 -21.60
CA ASP A 106 22.27 -17.61 -21.10
C ASP A 106 22.11 -18.07 -19.64
N HIS A 107 21.24 -17.41 -18.87
CA HIS A 107 21.03 -17.69 -17.46
C HIS A 107 19.63 -18.21 -17.19
N ILE A 108 19.50 -19.23 -16.35
CA ILE A 108 18.22 -19.77 -15.90
C ILE A 108 18.13 -19.59 -14.39
N PHE A 109 17.07 -18.93 -13.94
CA PHE A 109 16.73 -18.82 -12.51
C PHE A 109 15.31 -19.34 -12.27
N HIS A 110 15.00 -19.66 -11.02
CA HIS A 110 13.69 -20.19 -10.63
C HIS A 110 12.91 -19.20 -9.76
N VAL A 111 11.60 -19.16 -9.96
CA VAL A 111 10.67 -18.34 -9.16
C VAL A 111 9.42 -19.12 -8.80
N ASP A 112 8.83 -18.78 -7.67
CA ASP A 112 7.49 -19.22 -7.31
C ASP A 112 6.46 -18.23 -7.83
N VAL A 113 5.47 -18.70 -8.58
CA VAL A 113 4.51 -17.89 -9.32
C VAL A 113 3.14 -17.94 -8.68
N ILE A 114 2.60 -16.77 -8.39
CA ILE A 114 1.24 -16.56 -7.90
C ILE A 114 0.33 -16.20 -9.07
N GLY A 115 -0.53 -17.15 -9.46
CA GLY A 115 -1.63 -16.95 -10.42
C GLY A 115 -2.98 -16.73 -9.74
N VAL A 116 -4.02 -16.48 -10.55
CA VAL A 116 -5.39 -16.26 -10.04
C VAL A 116 -5.95 -17.54 -9.43
N PHE A 117 -5.76 -18.66 -10.12
CA PHE A 117 -6.33 -19.96 -9.73
C PHE A 117 -5.27 -20.98 -9.28
N GLN A 118 -4.00 -20.76 -9.67
CA GLN A 118 -2.93 -21.72 -9.42
C GLN A 118 -1.68 -21.06 -8.87
N TYR A 119 -0.99 -21.79 -8.01
CA TYR A 119 0.33 -21.47 -7.50
C TYR A 119 1.33 -22.48 -8.07
N GLU A 120 2.37 -21.99 -8.74
CA GLU A 120 3.39 -22.82 -9.37
C GLU A 120 4.73 -22.60 -8.68
N ARG A 121 5.40 -23.69 -8.31
CA ARG A 121 6.69 -23.65 -7.63
C ARG A 121 7.83 -23.89 -8.62
N HIS A 122 8.94 -23.19 -8.41
CA HIS A 122 10.17 -23.38 -9.17
C HIS A 122 9.99 -23.30 -10.70
N VAL A 123 9.26 -22.29 -11.16
CA VAL A 123 9.15 -21.98 -12.59
C VAL A 123 10.49 -21.45 -13.09
N ASN A 124 11.03 -22.07 -14.13
CA ASN A 124 12.29 -21.68 -14.75
C ASN A 124 12.07 -20.49 -15.69
N VAL A 125 12.88 -19.46 -15.53
CA VAL A 125 12.84 -18.25 -16.35
C VAL A 125 14.22 -18.04 -16.94
N ILE A 126 14.24 -17.84 -18.26
CA ILE A 126 15.44 -17.60 -19.04
C ILE A 126 15.71 -16.10 -19.03
N GLN A 127 16.93 -15.72 -18.68
CA GLN A 127 17.41 -14.34 -18.59
C GLN A 127 18.56 -14.12 -19.57
N LYS A 128 18.50 -13.03 -20.32
CA LYS A 128 19.62 -12.53 -21.13
C LYS A 128 20.65 -11.81 -20.26
N ALA A 129 21.94 -11.87 -20.62
CA ALA A 129 23.02 -11.30 -19.81
C ALA A 129 22.87 -9.80 -19.52
N ASP A 130 22.29 -9.04 -20.45
CA ASP A 130 22.18 -7.57 -20.38
C ASP A 130 20.85 -7.08 -19.77
N GLU A 131 19.97 -7.96 -19.29
CA GLU A 131 18.66 -7.57 -18.76
C GLU A 131 18.48 -7.90 -17.27
N SER A 132 17.59 -7.16 -16.59
CA SER A 132 17.26 -7.44 -15.20
C SER A 132 16.36 -8.67 -15.07
N ALA A 133 16.38 -9.34 -13.92
CA ALA A 133 15.52 -10.50 -13.66
C ALA A 133 14.03 -10.17 -13.84
N ASN A 134 13.60 -8.96 -13.46
CA ASN A 134 12.22 -8.52 -13.68
C ASN A 134 11.89 -8.23 -15.15
N ALA A 135 12.87 -7.80 -15.96
CA ALA A 135 12.67 -7.69 -17.40
C ALA A 135 12.47 -9.07 -18.03
N ALA A 136 13.28 -10.07 -17.63
CA ALA A 136 13.12 -11.47 -18.03
C ALA A 136 11.73 -12.01 -17.67
N LEU A 137 11.25 -11.74 -16.44
CA LEU A 137 9.93 -12.14 -15.97
C LEU A 137 8.78 -11.54 -16.81
N LEU A 138 8.92 -10.27 -17.24
CA LEU A 138 7.84 -9.61 -17.98
C LEU A 138 7.62 -10.22 -19.36
N HIS A 139 8.65 -10.74 -20.01
CA HIS A 139 8.51 -11.44 -21.30
C HIS A 139 7.58 -12.65 -21.21
N VAL A 140 7.54 -13.33 -20.05
CA VAL A 140 6.66 -14.48 -19.79
C VAL A 140 5.38 -14.09 -19.05
N GLY A 141 5.10 -12.80 -18.89
CA GLY A 141 3.88 -12.30 -18.25
C GLY A 141 3.91 -12.36 -16.72
N LEU A 142 5.09 -12.26 -16.11
CA LEU A 142 5.30 -12.30 -14.67
C LEU A 142 5.94 -11.00 -14.17
N LEU A 143 5.67 -10.64 -12.91
CA LEU A 143 6.34 -9.53 -12.23
C LEU A 143 6.87 -9.99 -10.87
N GLY A 144 8.16 -9.78 -10.61
CA GLY A 144 8.78 -10.14 -9.35
C GLY A 144 8.38 -9.24 -8.18
N CYS A 145 8.35 -9.79 -6.97
CA CYS A 145 8.09 -9.02 -5.74
C CYS A 145 9.34 -8.30 -5.19
N SER A 146 10.48 -8.41 -5.88
CA SER A 146 11.76 -7.80 -5.49
C SER A 146 12.49 -7.25 -6.71
N PRO A 147 13.14 -6.07 -6.63
CA PRO A 147 13.77 -5.44 -7.80
C PRO A 147 15.08 -6.11 -8.24
N SER A 148 15.81 -6.73 -7.32
CA SER A 148 17.14 -7.30 -7.58
C SER A 148 17.12 -8.81 -7.80
N GLN A 149 16.46 -9.54 -6.91
CA GLN A 149 16.42 -10.99 -6.94
C GLN A 149 15.01 -11.49 -6.57
N PRO A 150 14.10 -11.56 -7.54
CA PRO A 150 12.76 -12.06 -7.30
C PRO A 150 12.80 -13.55 -7.04
N ARG A 151 12.32 -13.96 -5.86
CA ARG A 151 12.03 -15.38 -5.55
C ARG A 151 10.57 -15.73 -5.78
N ILE A 152 9.71 -14.72 -5.67
CA ILE A 152 8.27 -14.81 -5.85
C ILE A 152 7.92 -13.82 -6.94
N ALA A 153 7.07 -14.26 -7.87
CA ALA A 153 6.50 -13.45 -8.93
C ALA A 153 4.98 -13.60 -8.96
N ILE A 154 4.30 -12.59 -9.47
CA ILE A 154 2.85 -12.55 -9.65
C ILE A 154 2.58 -12.52 -11.16
N ARG A 155 1.62 -13.32 -11.62
CA ARG A 155 1.16 -13.24 -13.02
C ARG A 155 0.56 -11.86 -13.30
N LEU A 156 0.89 -11.27 -14.43
CA LEU A 156 0.38 -9.94 -14.80
C LEU A 156 -1.16 -9.92 -14.86
N GLU A 157 -1.78 -11.01 -15.29
CA GLU A 157 -3.23 -11.20 -15.26
C GLU A 157 -3.84 -10.96 -13.86
N CYS A 158 -3.15 -11.38 -12.79
CA CYS A 158 -3.59 -11.12 -11.41
C CYS A 158 -3.55 -9.64 -11.06
N LEU A 159 -2.51 -8.93 -11.51
CA LEU A 159 -2.35 -7.50 -11.27
C LEU A 159 -3.35 -6.69 -12.08
N GLU A 160 -3.64 -7.10 -13.31
CA GLU A 160 -4.69 -6.51 -14.13
C GLU A 160 -6.07 -6.74 -13.52
N LEU A 161 -6.36 -7.95 -13.05
CA LEU A 161 -7.59 -8.24 -12.31
C LEU A 161 -7.72 -7.35 -11.07
N TYR A 162 -6.65 -7.22 -10.28
CA TYR A 162 -6.64 -6.33 -9.12
C TYR A 162 -6.93 -4.88 -9.51
N HIS A 163 -6.27 -4.39 -10.57
CA HIS A 163 -6.48 -3.04 -11.07
C HIS A 163 -7.94 -2.83 -11.51
N GLN A 164 -8.53 -3.77 -12.25
CA GLN A 164 -9.93 -3.69 -12.69
C GLN A 164 -10.92 -3.67 -11.52
N ILE A 165 -10.67 -4.46 -10.48
CA ILE A 165 -11.49 -4.46 -9.26
C ILE A 165 -11.35 -3.11 -8.55
N GLN A 166 -10.12 -2.61 -8.40
CA GLN A 166 -9.86 -1.34 -7.71
C GLN A 166 -10.47 -0.14 -8.45
N CYS A 167 -10.52 -0.16 -9.78
CA CYS A 167 -11.21 0.86 -10.58
C CYS A 167 -12.73 0.89 -10.33
N ARG A 168 -13.36 -0.23 -9.98
CA ARG A 168 -14.81 -0.32 -9.70
C ARG A 168 -15.13 -0.15 -8.23
N GLN A 169 -14.21 -0.54 -7.36
CA GLN A 169 -14.36 -0.55 -5.90
C GLN A 169 -13.04 -0.09 -5.27
N SER A 170 -12.91 1.21 -5.04
CA SER A 170 -11.70 1.80 -4.45
C SER A 170 -11.40 1.31 -3.03
N LEU A 171 -12.42 0.81 -2.32
CA LEU A 171 -12.31 0.23 -0.99
C LEU A 171 -11.80 -1.22 -0.99
N PHE A 172 -11.62 -1.84 -2.16
CA PHE A 172 -11.06 -3.17 -2.24
C PHE A 172 -9.56 -3.14 -1.91
N SER A 173 -9.20 -3.75 -0.79
CA SER A 173 -7.82 -3.73 -0.29
C SER A 173 -6.97 -4.83 -0.91
N LEU A 174 -5.65 -4.60 -0.99
CA LEU A 174 -4.69 -5.62 -1.38
C LEU A 174 -4.75 -6.85 -0.48
N GLN A 175 -5.00 -6.67 0.83
CA GLN A 175 -5.15 -7.78 1.77
C GLN A 175 -6.37 -8.64 1.42
N ALA A 176 -7.49 -8.02 1.04
CA ALA A 176 -8.67 -8.74 0.59
C ALA A 176 -8.36 -9.53 -0.70
N MET A 177 -7.64 -8.94 -1.65
CA MET A 177 -7.17 -9.65 -2.85
C MET A 177 -6.34 -10.88 -2.51
N MET A 178 -5.35 -10.74 -1.63
CA MET A 178 -4.50 -11.88 -1.23
C MET A 178 -5.31 -13.00 -0.57
N LYS A 179 -6.31 -12.67 0.27
CA LYS A 179 -7.21 -13.68 0.85
C LYS A 179 -8.01 -14.41 -0.22
N VAL A 180 -8.51 -13.70 -1.22
CA VAL A 180 -9.22 -14.30 -2.37
C VAL A 180 -8.30 -15.24 -3.14
N LEU A 181 -7.08 -14.81 -3.47
CA LEU A 181 -6.11 -15.66 -4.17
C LEU A 181 -5.78 -16.93 -3.38
N CYS A 182 -5.54 -16.81 -2.07
CA CYS A 182 -5.29 -17.97 -1.22
C CYS A 182 -6.50 -18.93 -1.16
N ALA A 183 -7.72 -18.39 -1.10
CA ALA A 183 -8.93 -19.19 -1.10
C ALA A 183 -9.14 -19.91 -2.44
N LEU A 184 -8.89 -19.24 -3.57
CA LEU A 184 -9.00 -19.81 -4.92
C LEU A 184 -7.97 -20.91 -5.17
N GLN A 185 -6.75 -20.75 -4.66
CA GLN A 185 -5.67 -21.72 -4.83
C GLN A 185 -5.84 -22.99 -3.97
N ASN A 186 -6.98 -23.16 -3.26
CA ASN A 186 -7.20 -24.24 -2.30
C ASN A 186 -6.05 -24.38 -1.28
N VAL A 187 -5.37 -23.28 -0.98
CA VAL A 187 -4.39 -23.24 0.10
C VAL A 187 -5.19 -23.10 1.38
N SER A 188 -5.74 -24.21 1.86
CA SER A 188 -6.36 -24.38 3.19
C SER A 188 -5.35 -24.21 4.34
N GLY A 189 -4.29 -23.40 4.14
CA GLY A 189 -3.08 -23.36 4.93
C GLY A 189 -2.64 -21.97 5.40
N LEU A 190 -3.47 -20.93 5.29
CA LEU A 190 -3.30 -19.74 6.14
C LEU A 190 -3.93 -19.98 7.52
N ARG A 191 -3.43 -21.04 8.17
CA ARG A 191 -3.50 -21.23 9.61
C ARG A 191 -2.23 -20.58 10.19
N LEU A 192 -2.05 -19.27 9.99
CA LEU A 192 -1.02 -18.49 10.66
C LEU A 192 -1.56 -17.07 10.85
N TYR A 193 -1.53 -16.61 12.10
CA TYR A 193 -2.08 -15.36 12.69
C TYR A 193 -3.46 -15.44 13.35
N GLU A 194 -3.73 -16.51 14.10
CA GLU A 194 -4.40 -16.40 15.40
C GLU A 194 -3.64 -17.32 16.37
N ASP A 195 -2.63 -16.77 17.06
CA ASP A 195 -2.07 -17.21 18.34
C ASP A 195 -1.23 -16.05 18.92
#